data_AF-A0A6J4L8C7-F1
#
_entry.id   AF-A0A6J4L8C7-F1
#
_cell.length_a   1.000
_cell.length_b   1.000
_cell.length_c   1.000
_cell.angle_alpha   90.00
_cell.angle_beta   90.00
_cell.angle_gamma   90.00
#
_symmetry.space_group_name_H-M   'P 1'
#
loop_
_entity.id
_entity.type
_entity.pdbx_description
1 polymer ?
#
loop_
_entity_poly.entity_id
_entity_poly.type
_entity_poly.pdbx_seq_one_letter_code
_entity_poly.pdbx_strand_id
1 'polypeptide(L)'
;MRRTPLALAAALLAAAACSSSTAPREDEEVRVLGVIAGYNTDDPRITVPATAERGVPFPVSVVTYGGGCYRPDDTEVRVVGPAVVEVAPYDFERPGAVCTLILKASTHTASVRFDAAGPAVVRIRGRQRPGDGELVVEREVLVR
;
A
#
# COMPACT_ATOMS: atom_id res chain seq x y z
N MET A 1 -47.11 -28.26 47.62
CA MET A 1 -45.81 -28.93 47.86
C MET A 1 -45.68 -30.07 46.85
N ARG A 2 -44.54 -30.42 46.25
CA ARG A 2 -43.18 -29.82 46.11
C ARG A 2 -42.81 -29.97 44.62
N ARG A 3 -42.42 -28.91 43.90
CA ARG A 3 -41.03 -28.65 43.43
C ARG A 3 -40.10 -29.88 43.39
N THR A 4 -39.66 -30.31 42.20
CA THR A 4 -38.25 -30.56 41.77
C THR A 4 -38.21 -31.02 40.28
N PRO A 5 -37.08 -30.89 39.54
CA PRO A 5 -37.10 -30.02 38.36
C PRO A 5 -36.51 -30.61 37.06
N LEU A 6 -37.31 -30.66 36.00
CA LEU A 6 -36.91 -31.17 34.67
C LEU A 6 -36.35 -30.03 33.78
N ALA A 7 -35.24 -29.39 34.17
CA ALA A 7 -34.77 -28.17 33.49
C ALA A 7 -33.26 -27.82 33.57
N LEU A 8 -32.37 -28.67 34.12
CA LEU A 8 -31.00 -28.28 34.48
C LEU A 8 -29.91 -29.26 33.99
N ALA A 9 -29.85 -29.48 32.68
CA ALA A 9 -28.75 -30.24 32.04
C ALA A 9 -28.36 -29.78 30.62
N ALA A 10 -29.24 -29.09 29.88
CA ALA A 10 -29.04 -28.82 28.45
C ALA A 10 -28.44 -27.44 28.10
N ALA A 11 -28.20 -26.57 29.08
CA ALA A 11 -27.89 -25.14 28.85
C ALA A 11 -26.39 -24.76 28.89
N LEU A 12 -25.47 -25.74 28.93
CA LEU A 12 -24.04 -25.50 29.24
C LEU A 12 -23.04 -25.77 28.10
N LEU A 13 -23.50 -26.15 26.90
CA LEU A 13 -22.61 -26.45 25.75
C LEU A 13 -22.61 -25.39 24.62
N ALA A 14 -23.29 -24.25 24.78
CA ALA A 14 -23.49 -23.28 23.70
C ALA A 14 -22.45 -22.14 23.60
N ALA A 15 -21.38 -22.15 24.41
CA ALA A 15 -20.44 -21.02 24.55
C ALA A 15 -18.99 -21.30 24.10
N ALA A 16 -18.76 -22.41 23.37
CA ALA A 16 -17.41 -22.88 23.02
C ALA A 16 -17.19 -23.06 21.50
N ALA A 17 -17.55 -22.05 20.69
CA ALA A 17 -17.18 -21.96 19.28
C ALA A 17 -17.09 -20.48 18.84
N CYS A 18 -16.26 -20.19 17.83
CA CYS A 18 -16.03 -18.87 17.22
C CYS A 18 -15.08 -17.89 17.94
N SER A 19 -14.04 -18.40 18.60
CA SER A 19 -12.77 -17.65 18.73
C SER A 19 -12.01 -17.67 17.40
N SER A 20 -12.57 -17.05 16.36
CA SER A 20 -11.92 -16.94 15.05
C SER A 20 -10.73 -15.99 15.16
N SER A 21 -9.52 -16.53 15.30
CA SER A 21 -8.29 -15.74 15.33
C SER A 21 -8.09 -15.05 13.97
N THR A 22 -8.31 -13.74 13.91
CA THR A 22 -8.18 -12.90 12.70
C THR A 22 -6.71 -12.66 12.28
N ALA A 23 -5.80 -13.58 12.61
CA ALA A 23 -4.47 -13.57 12.03
C ALA A 23 -4.61 -13.94 10.54
N PRO A 24 -3.97 -13.20 9.61
CA PRO A 24 -3.84 -13.63 8.22
C PRO A 24 -3.27 -15.06 8.19
N ARG A 25 -3.75 -15.88 7.27
CA ARG A 25 -3.14 -17.22 7.12
C ARG A 25 -1.71 -17.04 6.61
N GLU A 26 -0.80 -17.88 7.09
CA GLU A 26 0.46 -18.10 6.40
C GLU A 26 0.12 -18.45 4.93
N ASP A 27 0.83 -17.82 3.99
CA ASP A 27 0.57 -17.81 2.52
C ASP A 27 -0.57 -16.89 1.99
N GLU A 28 -1.28 -16.11 2.81
CA GLU A 28 -2.26 -15.11 2.30
C GLU A 28 -1.55 -13.87 1.70
N GLU A 29 -1.92 -13.46 0.47
CA GLU A 29 -1.38 -12.24 -0.17
C GLU A 29 -1.98 -10.98 0.47
N VAL A 30 -1.14 -10.22 1.18
CA VAL A 30 -1.51 -8.96 1.83
C VAL A 30 -1.07 -7.79 0.93
N ARG A 31 -2.00 -6.88 0.61
CA ARG A 31 -1.69 -5.64 -0.12
C ARG A 31 -1.04 -4.63 0.81
N VAL A 32 0.14 -4.15 0.43
CA VAL A 32 0.99 -3.25 1.22
C VAL A 32 1.51 -2.11 0.33
N LEU A 33 1.84 -0.95 0.90
CA LEU A 33 2.54 0.09 0.12
C LEU A 33 3.85 -0.46 -0.48
N GLY A 34 4.33 0.10 -1.58
CA GLY A 34 5.62 -0.29 -2.13
C GLY A 34 6.80 0.18 -1.28
N VAL A 35 7.89 -0.59 -1.23
CA VAL A 35 9.15 -0.15 -0.60
C VAL A 35 9.92 0.67 -1.62
N ILE A 36 10.02 1.99 -1.44
CA ILE A 36 10.53 2.94 -2.46
C ILE A 36 11.98 3.38 -2.25
N ALA A 37 12.63 2.91 -1.18
CA ALA A 37 13.97 3.32 -0.80
C ALA A 37 14.75 2.21 -0.08
N GLY A 38 15.96 2.53 0.38
CA GLY A 38 16.74 1.70 1.31
C GLY A 38 17.56 0.58 0.68
N TYR A 39 17.56 0.43 -0.65
CA TYR A 39 18.24 -0.64 -1.38
C TYR A 39 19.23 -0.16 -2.45
N ASN A 40 19.21 1.13 -2.83
CA ASN A 40 20.17 1.74 -3.75
C ASN A 40 20.62 3.13 -3.27
N THR A 41 21.74 3.63 -3.81
CA THR A 41 22.32 4.93 -3.42
C THR A 41 21.57 6.14 -3.98
N ASP A 42 20.78 5.95 -5.03
CA ASP A 42 19.94 6.95 -5.69
C ASP A 42 18.46 6.89 -5.25
N ASP A 43 18.18 6.19 -4.15
CA ASP A 43 16.85 6.07 -3.59
C ASP A 43 16.37 7.38 -2.92
N PRO A 44 15.07 7.73 -3.02
CA PRO A 44 14.01 7.03 -3.74
C PRO A 44 13.99 7.35 -5.25
N ARG A 45 13.97 6.31 -6.07
CA ARG A 45 13.94 6.43 -7.55
C ARG A 45 12.53 6.76 -8.05
N ILE A 46 12.26 8.07 -8.14
CA ILE A 46 10.98 8.65 -8.54
C ILE A 46 11.19 9.59 -9.73
N THR A 47 10.41 9.41 -10.80
CA THR A 47 10.35 10.34 -11.94
C THR A 47 9.02 11.09 -11.94
N VAL A 48 9.10 12.42 -11.83
CA VAL A 48 7.99 13.36 -12.03
C VAL A 48 8.51 14.43 -13.00
N PRO A 49 7.79 14.77 -14.08
CA PRO A 49 8.17 15.87 -14.97
C PRO A 49 8.23 17.19 -14.20
N ALA A 50 9.28 18.00 -14.41
CA ALA A 50 9.40 19.32 -13.79
C ALA A 50 8.30 20.31 -14.27
N THR A 51 7.67 20.02 -15.41
CA THR A 51 6.62 20.84 -16.02
C THR A 51 5.54 19.96 -16.65
N ALA A 52 4.29 20.39 -16.56
CA ALA A 52 3.14 19.73 -17.20
C ALA A 52 2.18 20.77 -17.81
N GLU A 53 1.37 20.35 -18.78
CA GLU A 53 0.32 21.19 -19.38
C GLU A 53 -1.00 21.01 -18.62
N ARG A 54 -1.71 22.11 -18.31
CA ARG A 54 -2.99 22.07 -17.60
C ARG A 54 -4.01 21.20 -18.32
N GLY A 55 -4.66 20.33 -17.54
CA GLY A 55 -5.66 19.39 -18.03
C GLY A 55 -5.11 18.21 -18.85
N VAL A 56 -3.79 18.16 -19.12
CA VAL A 56 -3.15 17.04 -19.82
C VAL A 56 -2.60 16.04 -18.79
N PRO A 57 -2.93 14.74 -18.89
CA PRO A 57 -2.33 13.73 -18.02
C PRO A 57 -0.85 13.53 -18.35
N PHE A 58 -0.01 13.38 -17.32
CA PHE A 58 1.43 13.09 -17.44
C PHE A 58 1.81 11.89 -16.56
N PRO A 59 2.84 11.11 -16.96
CA PRO A 59 3.26 9.95 -16.19
C PRO A 59 4.07 10.37 -14.95
N VAL A 60 3.79 9.70 -13.83
CA VAL A 60 4.65 9.64 -12.65
C VAL A 60 5.08 8.19 -12.49
N SER A 61 6.38 7.93 -12.37
CA SER A 61 6.90 6.58 -12.13
C SER A 61 7.68 6.50 -10.82
N VAL A 62 7.51 5.37 -10.13
CA VAL A 62 8.14 5.07 -8.84
C VAL A 62 8.68 3.65 -8.91
N VAL A 63 9.95 3.46 -8.52
CA VAL A 63 10.51 2.11 -8.40
C VAL A 63 10.26 1.58 -6.99
N THR A 64 9.69 0.37 -6.90
CA THR A 64 9.54 -0.38 -5.65
C THR A 64 10.54 -1.53 -5.57
N TYR A 65 10.82 -1.98 -4.35
CA TYR A 65 11.73 -3.07 -4.03
C TYR A 65 11.01 -4.21 -3.30
N GLY A 66 11.43 -5.44 -3.61
CA GLY A 66 10.98 -6.63 -2.92
C GLY A 66 11.82 -7.84 -3.29
N GLY A 67 11.23 -9.03 -3.22
CA GLY A 67 11.88 -10.29 -3.56
C GLY A 67 10.89 -11.39 -3.94
N GLY A 68 11.21 -12.66 -3.69
CA GLY A 68 10.37 -13.79 -4.10
C GLY A 68 8.93 -13.77 -3.55
N CYS A 69 8.73 -13.12 -2.39
CA CYS A 69 7.43 -12.96 -1.73
C CYS A 69 6.64 -11.72 -2.18
N TYR A 70 7.21 -10.89 -3.07
CA TYR A 70 6.61 -9.62 -3.48
C TYR A 70 6.22 -9.63 -4.96
N ARG A 71 5.03 -9.10 -5.24
CA ARG A 71 4.47 -8.95 -6.59
C ARG A 71 3.87 -7.55 -6.72
N PRO A 72 4.18 -6.78 -7.78
CA PRO A 72 3.53 -5.51 -8.06
C PRO A 72 2.00 -5.63 -8.09
N ASP A 73 1.35 -4.63 -7.52
CA ASP A 73 -0.05 -4.32 -7.70
C ASP A 73 -0.20 -2.99 -8.49
N ASP A 74 -1.39 -2.38 -8.43
CA ASP A 74 -1.68 -1.09 -9.00
C ASP A 74 -0.93 0.08 -8.33
N THR A 75 -1.20 1.29 -8.82
CA THR A 75 -0.65 2.54 -8.30
C THR A 75 -1.80 3.51 -8.13
N GLU A 76 -2.18 3.77 -6.88
CA GLU A 76 -3.31 4.65 -6.60
C GLU A 76 -2.93 6.11 -6.81
N VAL A 77 -3.86 6.89 -7.37
CA VAL A 77 -3.76 8.34 -7.51
C VAL A 77 -4.94 8.97 -6.79
N ARG A 78 -4.68 9.91 -5.87
CA ARG A 78 -5.72 10.58 -5.08
C ARG A 78 -5.48 12.10 -5.08
N VAL A 79 -6.49 12.88 -5.47
CA VAL A 79 -6.43 14.34 -5.32
C VAL A 79 -6.70 14.67 -3.85
N VAL A 80 -5.72 15.28 -3.16
CA VAL A 80 -5.82 15.61 -1.73
C VAL A 80 -5.80 17.12 -1.46
N GLY A 81 -5.60 17.94 -2.49
CA GLY A 81 -5.76 19.39 -2.45
C GLY A 81 -5.80 20.00 -3.85
N PRO A 82 -6.13 21.30 -3.99
CA PRO A 82 -6.31 21.95 -5.30
C PRO A 82 -5.09 21.88 -6.22
N ALA A 83 -3.89 21.81 -5.64
CA ALA A 83 -2.61 21.65 -6.33
C ALA A 83 -1.78 20.50 -5.73
N VAL A 84 -2.42 19.49 -5.12
CA VAL A 84 -1.73 18.36 -4.47
C VAL A 84 -2.39 17.03 -4.83
N VAL A 85 -1.59 16.13 -5.40
CA VAL A 85 -1.98 14.76 -5.73
C VAL A 85 -1.06 13.78 -5.01
N GLU A 86 -1.65 12.79 -4.35
CA GLU A 86 -0.95 11.63 -3.81
C GLU A 86 -0.85 10.52 -4.86
N VAL A 87 0.31 9.87 -4.90
CA VAL A 87 0.62 8.70 -5.73
C VAL A 87 1.18 7.62 -4.79
N ALA A 88 0.52 6.46 -4.74
CA ALA A 88 0.88 5.36 -3.85
C ALA A 88 1.02 4.07 -4.67
N PRO A 89 2.25 3.62 -5.01
CA PRO A 89 2.45 2.26 -5.51
C PRO A 89 2.11 1.25 -4.40
N TYR A 90 1.41 0.17 -4.78
CA TYR A 90 1.14 -0.96 -3.91
C TYR A 90 1.80 -2.22 -4.45
N ASP A 91 2.22 -3.09 -3.54
CA ASP A 91 2.70 -4.44 -3.81
C ASP A 91 1.82 -5.42 -3.02
N PHE A 92 1.73 -6.66 -3.49
CA PHE A 92 1.33 -7.79 -2.65
C PHE A 92 2.57 -8.44 -2.03
N GLU A 93 2.46 -8.74 -0.74
CA GLU A 93 3.43 -9.48 0.06
C GLU A 93 2.80 -10.80 0.51
N ARG A 94 3.57 -11.89 0.58
CA ARG A 94 3.15 -13.15 1.23
C ARG A 94 3.94 -13.39 2.52
N PRO A 95 3.43 -12.95 3.68
CA PRO A 95 4.07 -13.22 4.97
C PRO A 95 4.14 -14.73 5.25
N GLY A 96 5.24 -15.17 5.86
CA GLY A 96 5.47 -16.58 6.22
C GLY A 96 5.87 -17.52 5.06
N ALA A 97 5.61 -17.15 3.81
CA ALA A 97 5.92 -17.98 2.65
C ALA A 97 7.44 -18.16 2.44
N VAL A 98 7.85 -19.36 1.99
CA VAL A 98 9.26 -19.64 1.64
C VAL A 98 9.59 -19.03 0.29
N CYS A 99 10.44 -18.01 0.27
CA CYS A 99 10.75 -17.20 -0.90
C CYS A 99 12.24 -17.05 -1.17
N THR A 100 12.58 -16.86 -2.44
CA THR A 100 13.95 -16.54 -2.87
C THR A 100 14.37 -15.13 -2.43
N LEU A 101 15.58 -15.02 -1.87
CA LEU A 101 16.17 -13.76 -1.38
C LEU A 101 16.75 -12.87 -2.50
N ILE A 102 16.26 -13.01 -3.73
CA ILE A 102 16.64 -12.12 -4.84
C ILE A 102 16.02 -10.74 -4.63
N LEU A 103 16.82 -9.67 -4.71
CA LEU A 103 16.30 -8.32 -4.78
C LEU A 103 15.65 -8.10 -6.15
N LYS A 104 14.35 -7.80 -6.15
CA LYS A 104 13.59 -7.39 -7.33
C LYS A 104 13.29 -5.90 -7.25
N ALA A 105 13.42 -5.21 -8.38
CA ALA A 105 12.97 -3.83 -8.55
C ALA A 105 11.85 -3.80 -9.59
N SER A 106 10.77 -3.08 -9.29
CA SER A 106 9.56 -3.01 -10.12
C SER A 106 9.19 -1.56 -10.39
N THR A 107 8.84 -1.21 -11.63
CA THR A 107 8.43 0.17 -11.98
C THR A 107 6.91 0.29 -11.95
N HIS A 108 6.41 1.06 -11.00
CA HIS A 108 5.03 1.48 -10.92
C HIS A 108 4.85 2.77 -11.72
N THR A 109 3.78 2.88 -12.51
CA THR A 109 3.48 4.08 -13.30
C THR A 109 2.03 4.49 -13.10
N ALA A 110 1.82 5.76 -12.80
CA ALA A 110 0.52 6.39 -12.65
C ALA A 110 0.35 7.59 -13.58
N SER A 111 -0.89 7.91 -13.92
CA SER A 111 -1.23 9.08 -14.73
C SER A 111 -1.78 10.19 -13.81
N VAL A 112 -1.03 11.29 -13.68
CA VAL A 112 -1.39 12.44 -12.85
C VAL A 112 -1.82 13.60 -13.74
N ARG A 113 -2.75 14.43 -13.29
CA ARG A 113 -3.32 15.54 -14.05
C ARG A 113 -3.72 16.66 -13.09
N PHE A 114 -3.39 17.90 -13.42
CA PHE A 114 -3.81 19.09 -12.68
C PHE A 114 -4.71 19.98 -13.55
N ASP A 115 -5.84 20.41 -12.99
CA ASP A 115 -6.83 21.26 -13.67
C ASP A 115 -6.53 22.77 -13.59
N ALA A 116 -5.65 23.18 -12.67
CA ALA A 116 -5.20 24.55 -12.50
C ALA A 116 -3.73 24.70 -12.93
N ALA A 117 -3.38 25.87 -13.48
CA ALA A 117 -1.99 26.25 -13.72
C ALA A 117 -1.33 26.79 -12.44
N GLY A 118 0.00 26.74 -12.39
CA GLY A 118 0.81 27.17 -11.26
C GLY A 118 1.66 26.03 -10.67
N PRO A 119 2.35 26.29 -9.55
CA PRO A 119 3.08 25.26 -8.82
C PRO A 119 2.11 24.22 -8.24
N ALA A 120 2.43 22.94 -8.41
CA ALA A 120 1.69 21.82 -7.84
C ALA A 120 2.65 20.76 -7.28
N VAL A 121 2.15 19.92 -6.37
CA VAL A 121 2.92 18.91 -5.65
C VAL A 121 2.38 17.51 -5.94
N VAL A 122 3.28 16.60 -6.31
CA VAL A 122 3.05 15.17 -6.31
C VAL A 122 3.65 14.59 -5.02
N ARG A 123 2.82 13.97 -4.18
CA ARG A 123 3.21 13.29 -2.95
C ARG A 123 3.31 11.79 -3.20
N ILE A 124 4.51 11.24 -3.18
CA ILE A 124 4.72 9.81 -3.33
C ILE A 124 4.70 9.17 -1.94
N ARG A 125 3.81 8.20 -1.73
CA ARG A 125 3.66 7.44 -0.47
C ARG A 125 4.21 6.03 -0.65
N GLY A 126 5.07 5.57 0.25
CA GLY A 126 5.69 4.25 0.20
C GLY A 126 6.21 3.80 1.57
N ARG A 127 7.19 2.89 1.60
CA ARG A 127 8.00 2.55 2.78
C ARG A 127 9.49 2.69 2.48
N GLN A 128 10.31 2.81 3.53
CA GLN A 128 11.76 2.76 3.40
C GLN A 128 12.32 1.32 3.43
N ARG A 129 11.68 0.39 4.16
CA ARG A 129 12.02 -1.05 4.18
C ARG A 129 10.76 -1.91 4.37
N PRO A 130 10.82 -3.24 4.17
CA PRO A 130 9.82 -4.17 4.69
C PRO A 130 9.58 -3.95 6.18
N GLY A 131 8.31 -3.89 6.62
CA GLY A 131 7.92 -3.66 8.01
C GLY A 131 8.06 -2.22 8.54
N ASP A 132 8.70 -1.29 7.82
CA ASP A 132 8.80 0.11 8.23
C ASP A 132 7.42 0.82 8.18
N GLY A 133 7.33 1.97 8.86
CA GLY A 133 6.22 2.90 8.67
C GLY A 133 6.21 3.56 7.28
N GLU A 134 5.20 4.38 7.05
CA GLU A 134 5.06 5.13 5.79
C GLU A 134 6.17 6.18 5.62
N LEU A 135 6.73 6.23 4.41
CA LEU A 135 7.62 7.27 3.91
C LEU A 135 6.86 8.10 2.87
N VAL A 136 6.86 9.43 3.05
CA VAL A 136 6.28 10.39 2.10
C VAL A 136 7.38 11.22 1.46
N VAL A 137 7.33 11.36 0.13
CA VAL A 137 8.33 12.08 -0.67
C VAL A 137 7.61 13.04 -1.60
N GLU A 138 7.90 14.34 -1.49
CA GLU A 138 7.28 15.36 -2.34
C GLU A 138 8.13 15.65 -3.60
N ARG A 139 7.45 15.96 -4.71
CA ARG A 139 8.04 16.43 -5.97
C ARG A 139 7.19 17.58 -6.51
N GLU A 140 7.83 18.69 -6.83
CA GLU A 140 7.19 19.84 -7.44
C GLU A 140 7.04 19.64 -8.96
N VAL A 141 5.94 20.15 -9.52
CA VAL A 141 5.71 20.27 -10.96
C VAL A 141 5.10 21.64 -11.25
N LEU A 142 5.63 22.34 -12.26
CA LEU A 142 5.04 23.58 -12.74
C LEU A 142 4.01 23.29 -13.83
N VAL A 143 2.74 23.53 -13.53
CA VAL A 143 1.63 23.37 -14.47
C VAL A 143 1.44 24.67 -15.26
N ARG A 144 1.35 24.58 -16.58
CA ARG A 144 1.24 25.73 -17.51
C ARG A 144 -0.14 25.81 -18.17
#